data_AF-A0A7R8WL20-F1
#
_entry.id   AF-A0A7R8WL20-F1
#
_cell.length_a   1.000
_cell.length_b   1.000
_cell.length_c   1.000
_cell.angle_alpha   90.00
_cell.angle_beta   90.00
_cell.angle_gamma   90.00
#
_symmetry.space_group_name_H-M   'P 1'
#
loop_
_entity.id
_entity.type
_entity.pdbx_description
1 polymer ?
#
loop_
_entity_poly.entity_id
_entity_poly.type
_entity_poly.pdbx_seq_one_letter_code
_entity_poly.pdbx_strand_id
1 'polypeptide(L)'
;MLDILEYVHAHDFIHRDIKPANFVMGTGNHCNKLFLIDFGLAKKWTRRPIPFREDSLIGTDRYASINAHMCFEQSPRDDLESL
;
A
#
# COMPACT_ATOMS: atom_id res chain seq x y z
N MET A 1 -10.57 5.95 -3.51
CA MET A 1 -9.45 5.05 -3.18
C MET A 1 -8.21 5.42 -3.96
N LEU A 2 -8.29 5.52 -5.30
CA LEU A 2 -7.17 5.96 -6.14
C LEU A 2 -6.56 7.30 -5.68
N ASP A 3 -7.38 8.33 -5.43
CA ASP A 3 -6.89 9.62 -4.94
C ASP A 3 -6.10 9.52 -3.62
N ILE A 4 -6.45 8.53 -2.78
CA ILE A 4 -5.76 8.30 -1.50
C ILE A 4 -4.38 7.67 -1.76
N LEU A 5 -4.30 6.69 -2.66
CA LEU A 5 -3.02 6.08 -3.04
C LEU A 5 -2.13 7.07 -3.78
N GLU A 6 -2.70 7.87 -4.69
CA GLU A 6 -1.99 8.95 -5.38
C GLU A 6 -1.39 9.93 -4.36
N TYR A 7 -2.16 10.33 -3.34
CA TYR A 7 -1.65 11.19 -2.28
C TYR A 7 -0.48 10.55 -1.51
N VAL A 8 -0.58 9.27 -1.15
CA VAL A 8 0.50 8.55 -0.44
C VAL A 8 1.76 8.46 -1.31
N HIS A 9 1.60 8.09 -2.58
CA HIS A 9 2.70 7.94 -3.54
C HIS A 9 3.36 9.28 -3.87
N ALA A 10 2.60 10.37 -3.93
CA ALA A 10 3.12 11.73 -4.11
C ALA A 10 4.03 12.20 -2.96
N HIS A 11 3.97 11.55 -1.80
CA HIS A 11 4.83 11.80 -0.64
C HIS A 11 5.97 10.78 -0.50
N ASP A 12 6.31 10.07 -1.58
CA ASP A 12 7.37 9.04 -1.62
C ASP A 12 7.10 7.84 -0.70
N PHE A 13 5.85 7.47 -0.42
CA PHE A 13 5.53 6.26 0.35
C PHE A 13 4.76 5.24 -0.48
N ILE A 14 4.89 3.98 -0.10
CA ILE A 14 4.00 2.88 -0.51
C ILE A 14 3.40 2.26 0.76
N HIS A 15 2.16 1.80 0.69
CA HIS A 15 1.44 1.27 1.84
C HIS A 15 1.80 -0.18 2.14
N ARG A 16 1.92 -1.03 1.11
CA ARG A 16 2.27 -2.46 1.18
C ARG A 16 1.25 -3.36 1.90
N ASP A 17 0.06 -2.86 2.20
CA ASP A 17 -1.01 -3.63 2.83
C ASP A 17 -2.39 -3.06 2.48
N ILE A 18 -2.66 -2.94 1.18
CA ILE A 18 -3.94 -2.48 0.66
C ILE A 18 -4.96 -3.61 0.80
N LYS A 19 -6.01 -3.35 1.59
CA LYS A 19 -7.10 -4.30 1.85
C LYS A 19 -8.33 -3.58 2.38
N PRO A 20 -9.56 -4.14 2.24
CA PRO A 20 -10.78 -3.48 2.69
C PRO A 20 -10.77 -3.06 4.17
N ALA A 21 -10.12 -3.84 5.04
CA ALA A 21 -10.03 -3.55 6.47
C ALA A 21 -9.22 -2.28 6.80
N ASN A 22 -8.33 -1.84 5.91
CA ASN A 22 -7.53 -0.62 6.08
C ASN A 22 -8.21 0.62 5.47
N PHE A 23 -9.39 0.47 4.87
CA PHE A 23 -10.20 1.58 4.40
C PHE A 23 -11.39 1.80 5.34
N VAL A 24 -11.47 2.98 5.93
CA VAL A 24 -12.52 3.33 6.89
C VAL A 24 -13.28 4.57 6.44
N MET A 25 -14.59 4.60 6.69
CA MET A 25 -15.40 5.80 6.50
C MET A 25 -15.25 6.72 7.70
N GLY A 26 -15.21 8.03 7.46
CA GLY A 26 -15.28 9.02 8.52
C GLY A 26 -16.63 8.98 9.26
N THR A 27 -16.74 9.79 10.31
CA THR A 27 -17.98 9.97 11.08
C THR A 27 -18.43 11.43 11.04
N GLY A 28 -19.69 11.70 11.43
CA GLY A 28 -20.25 13.06 11.43
C GLY A 28 -20.19 13.73 10.05
N ASN A 29 -19.59 14.93 10.00
CA ASN A 29 -19.44 15.72 8.76
C ASN A 29 -18.50 15.08 7.72
N HIS A 30 -17.83 13.98 8.07
CA HIS A 30 -16.94 13.23 7.17
C HIS A 30 -17.48 11.83 6.83
N CYS A 31 -18.77 11.57 7.08
CA CYS A 31 -19.37 10.26 6.83
C CYS A 31 -19.30 9.79 5.37
N ASN A 32 -19.14 10.72 4.43
CA ASN A 32 -18.97 10.45 3.00
C ASN A 32 -17.49 10.44 2.54
N LYS A 33 -16.53 10.58 3.47
CA LYS A 33 -15.10 10.60 3.17
C LYS A 33 -14.46 9.27 3.57
N LEU A 34 -13.73 8.67 2.63
CA LEU A 34 -12.95 7.46 2.85
C LEU A 34 -11.54 7.82 3.32
N PHE A 35 -11.00 7.06 4.27
CA PHE A 35 -9.65 7.20 4.81
C PHE A 35 -8.91 5.87 4.66
N LEU A 36 -7.61 5.97 4.36
CA LEU A 36 -6.67 4.85 4.47
C LEU A 36 -5.96 4.94 5.82
N ILE A 37 -5.92 3.84 6.55
CA ILE A 37 -5.31 3.71 7.87
C ILE A 37 -4.26 2.59 7.87
N ASP A 38 -3.55 2.45 8.99
CA ASP A 38 -2.54 1.42 9.24
C ASP A 38 -1.32 1.46 8.31
N PHE A 39 -0.50 2.49 8.51
CA PHE A 39 0.80 2.65 7.85
C PHE A 39 1.91 1.81 8.53
N GLY A 40 1.58 0.79 9.33
CA GLY A 40 2.56 -0.02 10.06
C GLY A 40 3.52 -0.79 9.14
N LEU A 41 3.05 -1.14 7.95
CA LEU A 41 3.86 -1.75 6.89
C LEU A 41 4.30 -0.75 5.82
N ALA A 42 3.96 0.54 5.93
CA ALA A 42 4.34 1.51 4.92
C ALA A 42 5.87 1.67 4.83
N LYS A 43 6.37 1.96 3.63
CA LYS A 43 7.80 2.15 3.37
C LYS A 43 8.01 3.36 2.48
N LYS A 44 9.06 4.13 2.78
CA LYS A 44 9.50 5.19 1.88
C LYS A 44 10.00 4.55 0.59
N TRP A 45 9.29 4.81 -0.50
CA TRP A 45 9.68 4.41 -1.83
C TRP A 45 10.79 5.33 -2.34
N THR A 46 11.78 4.74 -2.99
CA THR A 46 12.82 5.51 -3.68
C THR A 46 12.93 4.96 -5.09
N ARG A 47 13.15 5.85 -6.07
CA ARG A 47 13.44 5.44 -7.45
C ARG A 47 14.81 4.79 -7.63
N ARG A 48 15.58 4.64 -6.54
CA ARG A 48 16.89 4.00 -6.58
C ARG A 48 16.72 2.48 -6.56
N PRO A 49 17.55 1.73 -7.28
CA PRO A 49 17.58 0.29 -7.18
C PRO A 49 17.85 -0.11 -5.73
N ILE A 50 16.93 -0.86 -5.13
CA ILE A 50 17.13 -1.48 -3.83
C ILE A 50 17.69 -2.88 -4.11
N PRO A 51 18.77 -3.31 -3.43
CA PRO A 51 19.27 -4.67 -3.57
C PRO A 51 18.16 -5.66 -3.28
N PHE A 52 18.07 -6.69 -4.11
CA PHE A 52 17.16 -7.81 -3.86
C PHE A 52 17.45 -8.39 -2.47
N ARG A 53 16.39 -8.63 -1.69
CA ARG A 53 16.44 -9.32 -0.41
C ARG A 53 15.51 -10.52 -0.50
N GLU A 54 15.99 -11.68 -0.08
CA GLU A 54 15.10 -12.79 0.25
C GLU A 54 14.33 -12.39 1.50
N ASP A 55 13.12 -11.87 1.29
CA ASP A 55 12.21 -11.49 2.35
C ASP A 55 10.97 -12.38 2.30
N SER A 56 10.24 -12.47 3.41
CA SER A 56 8.91 -13.10 3.41
C SER A 56 7.91 -12.20 2.69
N LEU A 57 6.77 -12.77 2.30
CA LEU A 57 5.63 -11.99 1.83
C LEU A 57 5.27 -10.88 2.85
N ILE A 58 5.23 -9.63 2.38
CA ILE A 58 4.83 -8.47 3.17
C ILE A 58 3.43 -8.05 2.74
N GLY A 59 2.53 -7.91 3.72
CA GLY A 59 1.13 -7.55 3.50
C GLY A 59 0.20 -8.75 3.70
N THR A 60 -1.04 -8.62 3.26
CA THR A 60 -2.07 -9.65 3.41
C THR A 60 -2.17 -10.52 2.16
N ASP A 61 -1.90 -11.83 2.28
CA ASP A 61 -1.81 -12.79 1.17
C ASP A 61 -2.92 -12.70 0.13
N ARG A 62 -4.19 -12.51 0.55
CA ARG A 62 -5.34 -12.45 -0.37
C ARG A 62 -5.29 -11.26 -1.34
N TYR A 63 -4.68 -10.16 -0.91
CA TYR A 63 -4.66 -8.90 -1.66
C TYR A 63 -3.26 -8.57 -2.18
N ALA A 64 -2.26 -9.41 -1.91
CA ALA A 64 -0.89 -9.16 -2.33
C ALA A 64 -0.74 -9.23 -3.86
N SER A 65 0.09 -8.36 -4.42
CA SER A 65 0.46 -8.44 -5.84
C SER A 65 1.22 -9.72 -6.16
N ILE A 66 1.25 -10.11 -7.42
CA ILE A 66 2.06 -11.24 -7.90
C ILE A 66 3.54 -11.03 -7.54
N ASN A 67 4.05 -9.80 -7.65
CA ASN A 67 5.42 -9.49 -7.28
C ASN A 67 5.68 -9.67 -5.79
N ALA A 68 4.72 -9.28 -4.94
CA ALA A 68 4.82 -9.47 -3.51
C ALA A 68 4.87 -10.96 -3.15
N HIS A 69 4.06 -11.80 -3.81
CA HIS A 69 4.13 -13.26 -3.66
C HIS A 69 5.48 -13.85 -4.11
N MET A 70 6.11 -13.25 -5.11
CA MET A 70 7.46 -13.63 -5.57
C MET A 70 8.59 -12.99 -4.74
N CYS A 71 8.24 -12.33 -3.63
CA CYS A 71 9.17 -11.63 -2.74
C CYS A 71 10.01 -10.56 -3.44
N PHE A 72 9.52 -9.97 -4.53
CA PHE A 72 10.14 -8.80 -5.12
C PHE A 72 9.88 -7.55 -4.29
N GLU A 73 10.81 -6.60 -4.35
CA GLU A 73 10.66 -5.30 -3.69
C GLU A 73 9.42 -4.58 -4.24
N GLN A 74 8.50 -4.25 -3.34
CA GLN A 74 7.26 -3.58 -3.68
C GLN A 74 7.48 -2.13 -4.06
N SER A 75 6.59 -1.61 -4.90
CA SER A 75 6.62 -0.27 -5.47
C SER A 75 5.18 0.24 -5.63
N PRO A 76 4.96 1.49 -6.08
CA PRO A 76 3.61 2.04 -6.27
C PRO A 76 2.69 1.17 -7.13
N ARG A 77 3.23 0.39 -8.07
CA ARG A 77 2.43 -0.54 -8.90
C ARG A 77 1.79 -1.66 -8.09
N ASP A 78 2.44 -2.07 -7.00
CA ASP A 78 2.01 -3.20 -6.18
C ASP A 78 0.82 -2.77 -5.30
N ASP A 79 0.84 -1.54 -4.75
CA ASP A 79 -0.33 -0.95 -4.09
C ASP A 79 -1.54 -0.82 -5.05
N LEU A 80 -1.29 -0.55 -6.34
CA LEU A 80 -2.34 -0.44 -7.37
C LEU A 80 -2.88 -1.80 -7.82
N GLU A 81 -2.04 -2.84 -7.88
CA GLU A 81 -2.48 -4.20 -8.19
C GLU A 81 -3.30 -4.82 -7.05
N SER A 82 -2.98 -4.44 -5.81
CA SER A 82 -3.71 -4.86 -4.60
C SER A 82 -5.05 -4.18 -4.38
N LEU A 83 -5.34 -3.07 -5.08
CA LEU A 83 -6.55 -2.25 -4.89
C LEU A 83 -7.80 -2.91 -5.47
#